data_AF-A0A2H0KZE6-F1
#
_entry.id   AF-A0A2H0KZE6-F1
#
_cell.length_a   1.000
_cell.length_b   1.000
_cell.length_c   1.000
_cell.angle_alpha   90.00
_cell.angle_beta   90.00
_cell.angle_gamma   90.00
#
_symmetry.space_group_name_H-M   'P 1'
#
loop_
_entity.id
_entity.type
_entity.pdbx_description
1 polymer ?
#
loop_
_entity_poly.entity_id
_entity_poly.type
_entity_poly.pdbx_seq_one_letter_code
_entity_poly.pdbx_strand_id
1 'polypeptide(L)'
;MKRLRKFAKEGHLAKELKTPGARAAYEAILLGKKIATLRRTQKMTQKTLAQKVKSSQSAIARIENGKQNLSLGLVITLAHALGKKIDIRLL
;
A
#
# COMPACT_ATOMS: atom_id res chain seq x y z
N MET A 1 6.83 15.38 -8.96
CA MET A 1 7.53 14.07 -8.84
C MET A 1 8.88 14.09 -8.10
N LYS A 2 9.47 15.26 -7.78
CA LYS A 2 10.76 15.34 -7.06
C LYS A 2 10.68 15.22 -5.52
N ARG A 3 9.50 15.35 -4.90
CA ARG A 3 9.38 15.37 -3.43
C ARG A 3 9.53 14.01 -2.75
N LEU A 4 9.07 12.91 -3.36
CA LEU A 4 8.99 11.63 -2.65
C LEU A 4 10.33 10.87 -2.50
N ARG A 5 11.32 11.18 -3.36
CA ARG A 5 12.66 10.55 -3.32
C ARG A 5 13.54 11.06 -2.18
N LYS A 6 13.19 12.19 -1.55
CA LYS A 6 13.97 12.78 -0.44
C LYS A 6 13.63 12.18 0.93
N PHE A 7 12.50 11.47 1.05
CA PHE A 7 12.02 10.90 2.33
C PHE A 7 12.66 9.56 2.70
N ALA A 8 13.60 9.02 1.91
CA ALA A 8 14.26 7.74 2.20
C ALA A 8 15.44 7.86 3.19
N LYS A 9 15.37 8.78 4.16
CA LYS A 9 16.28 8.81 5.32
C LYS A 9 15.46 8.63 6.59
N GLU A 10 15.62 7.47 7.20
CA GLU A 10 14.86 6.97 8.37
C GLU A 10 14.85 7.93 9.56
N GLY A 11 15.85 8.80 9.70
CA GLY A 11 15.91 9.80 10.77
C GLY A 11 15.07 11.07 10.60
N HIS A 12 14.63 11.43 9.38
CA HIS A 12 13.87 12.67 9.14
C HIS A 12 12.35 12.50 9.24
N LEU A 13 11.82 11.29 9.04
CA LEU A 13 10.38 11.03 9.09
C LEU A 13 9.79 11.19 10.49
N ALA A 14 10.55 10.87 11.54
CA ALA A 14 10.05 10.87 12.92
C ALA A 14 9.52 12.25 13.37
N LYS A 15 10.09 13.35 12.85
CA LYS A 15 9.64 14.72 13.17
C LYS A 15 8.40 15.16 12.36
N GLU A 16 8.14 14.55 11.20
CA GLU A 16 7.01 14.90 10.32
C GLU A 16 5.76 14.05 10.57
N LEU A 17 5.89 12.89 11.23
CA LEU A 17 4.77 12.01 11.64
C LEU A 17 3.96 12.53 12.84
N LYS A 18 4.16 13.80 13.24
CA LYS A 18 3.54 14.37 14.45
C LYS A 18 2.03 14.60 14.32
N THR A 19 1.49 14.68 13.10
CA THR A 19 0.05 14.84 12.89
C THR A 19 -0.60 13.49 12.54
N PRO A 20 -1.85 13.22 12.99
CA PRO A 20 -2.56 11.99 12.64
C PRO A 20 -2.63 11.74 11.12
N GLY A 21 -2.82 12.81 10.33
CA GLY A 21 -2.86 12.73 8.87
C GLY A 21 -1.52 12.33 8.23
N ALA A 22 -0.40 12.85 8.73
CA ALA A 22 0.93 12.48 8.23
C ALA A 22 1.24 11.01 8.54
N ARG A 23 0.85 10.54 9.73
CA ARG A 23 0.99 9.14 10.12
C ARG A 23 0.15 8.21 9.25
N ALA A 24 -1.12 8.52 9.04
CA ALA A 24 -2.00 7.73 8.17
C ALA A 24 -1.46 7.64 6.73
N ALA A 25 -0.95 8.76 6.19
CA ALA A 25 -0.34 8.77 4.85
C ALA A 25 0.91 7.88 4.78
N TYR A 26 1.74 7.89 5.82
CA TYR A 26 2.92 7.03 5.90
C TYR A 26 2.54 5.55 5.98
N GLU A 27 1.56 5.19 6.82
CA GLU A 27 1.05 3.83 6.95
C GLU A 27 0.45 3.32 5.62
N ALA A 28 -0.27 4.17 4.88
CA ALA A 28 -0.77 3.85 3.55
C ALA A 28 0.37 3.55 2.54
N ILE A 29 1.49 4.29 2.62
CA ILE A 29 2.68 4.03 1.79
C ILE A 29 3.31 2.67 2.15
N LEU A 30 3.43 2.36 3.44
CA LEU A 30 3.98 1.08 3.89
C LEU A 30 3.12 -0.11 3.42
N LEU A 31 1.80 0.00 3.58
CA LEU A 31 0.87 -1.01 3.12
C LEU A 31 0.92 -1.18 1.59
N GLY A 32 0.93 -0.09 0.84
CA GLY A 32 1.07 -0.11 -0.62
C GLY A 32 2.35 -0.81 -1.08
N LYS A 33 3.49 -0.50 -0.45
CA LYS A 33 4.76 -1.19 -0.72
C LYS A 33 4.69 -2.68 -0.40
N LYS A 34 4.05 -3.05 0.72
CA LYS A 34 3.87 -4.47 1.09
C LYS A 34 3.06 -5.23 0.04
N ILE A 35 1.95 -4.65 -0.44
CA ILE A 35 1.13 -5.21 -1.52
C ILE A 35 1.96 -5.39 -2.80
N ALA A 36 2.73 -4.37 -3.18
CA ALA A 36 3.59 -4.43 -4.37
C ALA A 36 4.63 -5.55 -4.28
N THR A 37 5.28 -5.69 -3.12
CA THR A 37 6.24 -6.76 -2.86
C THR A 37 5.58 -8.14 -2.97
N LEU A 38 4.45 -8.35 -2.30
CA LEU A 38 3.71 -9.62 -2.35
C LEU A 38 3.30 -9.98 -3.78
N ARG A 39 2.77 -9.02 -4.54
CA ARG A 39 2.43 -9.22 -5.95
C ARG A 39 3.65 -9.65 -6.77
N ARG A 40 4.80 -8.98 -6.60
CA ARG A 40 6.05 -9.29 -7.31
C ARG A 40 6.60 -10.66 -6.95
N THR A 41 6.51 -11.07 -5.69
CA THR A 41 6.94 -12.43 -5.27
C THR A 41 6.14 -13.53 -5.96
N GLN A 42 4.91 -13.23 -6.39
CA GLN A 42 4.06 -14.14 -7.15
C GLN A 42 4.17 -13.94 -8.67
N LYS A 43 5.15 -13.16 -9.14
CA LYS A 43 5.37 -12.84 -10.56
C LYS A 43 4.14 -12.24 -11.26
N MET A 44 3.24 -11.59 -10.52
CA MET A 44 2.03 -10.97 -11.08
C MET A 44 2.31 -9.55 -11.57
N THR A 45 1.74 -9.17 -12.71
CA THR A 45 1.73 -7.75 -13.14
C THR A 45 0.64 -6.96 -12.37
N GLN A 46 0.71 -5.63 -12.37
CA GLN A 46 -0.36 -4.80 -11.80
C GLN A 46 -1.70 -5.04 -12.50
N LYS A 47 -1.69 -5.27 -13.82
CA LYS A 47 -2.89 -5.61 -14.60
C LYS A 47 -3.49 -6.94 -14.16
N THR A 48 -2.66 -7.95 -13.93
CA THR A 48 -3.08 -9.26 -13.44
C THR A 48 -3.73 -9.17 -12.06
N LEU A 49 -3.14 -8.41 -11.13
CA LEU A 49 -3.75 -8.20 -9.81
C LEU A 49 -5.06 -7.43 -9.93
N ALA A 50 -5.11 -6.39 -10.76
CA ALA A 50 -6.31 -5.60 -11.00
C ALA A 50 -7.48 -6.46 -11.49
N GLN A 51 -7.24 -7.38 -12.43
CA GLN A 51 -8.23 -8.33 -12.92
C GLN A 51 -8.76 -9.22 -11.78
N LYS A 52 -7.87 -9.76 -10.93
CA LYS A 52 -8.26 -10.61 -9.79
C LYS A 52 -9.16 -9.89 -8.78
N VAL A 53 -8.95 -8.59 -8.55
CA VAL A 53 -9.73 -7.80 -7.59
C VAL A 53 -10.82 -6.94 -8.25
N LYS A 54 -11.14 -7.20 -9.53
CA LYS A 54 -12.15 -6.45 -10.30
C LYS A 54 -11.93 -4.92 -10.22
N SER A 55 -10.70 -4.50 -10.46
CA SER A 55 -10.29 -3.09 -10.43
C SER A 55 -9.48 -2.71 -11.67
N SER A 56 -9.04 -1.46 -11.74
CA SER A 56 -8.18 -0.98 -12.82
C SER A 56 -6.69 -1.09 -12.47
N GLN A 57 -5.83 -1.24 -13.48
CA GLN A 57 -4.38 -1.19 -13.28
C GLN A 57 -3.94 0.12 -12.62
N SER A 58 -4.56 1.26 -12.98
CA SER A 58 -4.26 2.57 -12.41
C SER A 58 -4.67 2.66 -10.93
N ALA A 59 -5.75 2.00 -10.51
CA ALA A 59 -6.12 1.88 -9.11
C ALA A 59 -5.06 1.08 -8.33
N ILE A 60 -4.65 -0.08 -8.84
CA ILE A 60 -3.55 -0.86 -8.23
C ILE A 60 -2.26 -0.04 -8.14
N ALA A 61 -1.92 0.71 -9.18
CA ALA A 61 -0.74 1.58 -9.15
C ALA A 61 -0.85 2.67 -8.07
N ARG A 62 -2.02 3.31 -7.89
CA ARG A 62 -2.22 4.30 -6.83
C ARG A 62 -2.11 3.68 -5.45
N ILE A 63 -2.69 2.49 -5.26
CA ILE A 63 -2.61 1.70 -4.02
C ILE A 63 -1.17 1.38 -3.67
N GLU A 64 -0.40 0.83 -4.62
CA GLU A 64 1.01 0.44 -4.39
C GLU A 64 1.92 1.64 -4.07
N ASN A 65 1.52 2.84 -4.49
CA ASN A 65 2.23 4.09 -4.21
C ASN A 65 1.70 4.84 -2.97
N GLY A 66 0.73 4.28 -2.23
CA GLY A 66 0.14 4.93 -1.06
C GLY A 66 -0.65 6.20 -1.39
N LYS A 67 -1.11 6.35 -2.63
CA LYS A 67 -1.84 7.54 -3.13
C LYS A 67 -3.36 7.40 -3.05
N GLN A 68 -3.84 6.38 -2.36
CA GLN A 68 -5.27 6.11 -2.21
C GLN A 68 -5.53 5.59 -0.80
N ASN A 69 -6.61 6.09 -0.18
CA ASN A 69 -7.10 5.51 1.06
C ASN A 69 -7.73 4.13 0.78
N LEU A 70 -7.38 3.14 1.59
CA LEU A 70 -7.83 1.75 1.41
C LEU A 70 -8.91 1.46 2.44
N SER A 71 -10.11 1.07 1.98
CA SER A 71 -11.11 0.51 2.88
C SER A 71 -10.67 -0.87 3.36
N LEU A 72 -11.09 -1.27 4.56
CA LEU A 72 -10.77 -2.58 5.11
C LEU A 72 -11.20 -3.72 4.16
N GLY A 73 -12.38 -3.62 3.55
CA GLY A 73 -12.88 -4.60 2.58
C GLY A 73 -11.98 -4.75 1.35
N LEU A 74 -11.38 -3.66 0.87
CA LEU A 74 -10.41 -3.72 -0.24
C LEU A 74 -9.11 -4.38 0.21
N VAL A 75 -8.63 -4.13 1.43
CA VAL A 75 -7.44 -4.80 1.96
C VAL A 75 -7.69 -6.32 2.07
N ILE A 76 -8.85 -6.75 2.58
CA ILE A 76 -9.26 -8.16 2.64
C ILE A 76 -9.26 -8.78 1.24
N THR A 77 -9.87 -8.09 0.27
CA THR A 77 -9.94 -8.55 -1.12
C THR A 77 -8.54 -8.71 -1.74
N LEU A 78 -7.65 -7.76 -1.50
CA LEU A 78 -6.25 -7.82 -1.95
C LEU A 78 -5.50 -8.97 -1.29
N ALA A 79 -5.67 -9.18 0.01
CA ALA A 79 -5.04 -10.28 0.73
C ALA A 79 -5.47 -11.63 0.13
N HIS A 80 -6.77 -11.84 -0.10
CA HIS A 80 -7.28 -13.07 -0.74
C HIS A 80 -6.74 -13.26 -2.16
N ALA A 81 -6.74 -12.20 -2.98
CA ALA A 81 -6.20 -12.25 -4.35
C ALA A 81 -4.70 -12.59 -4.40
N LEU A 82 -3.97 -12.23 -3.34
CA LEU A 82 -2.55 -12.54 -3.11
C LEU A 82 -2.32 -13.83 -2.32
N GLY A 83 -3.37 -14.62 -2.02
CA GLY A 83 -3.23 -15.87 -1.25
C GLY A 83 -2.66 -15.65 0.16
N LYS A 84 -3.03 -14.54 0.82
CA LYS A 84 -2.65 -14.19 2.19
C LYS A 84 -3.88 -14.09 3.09
N LYS A 85 -3.63 -14.21 4.39
CA LYS A 85 -4.61 -13.98 5.45
C LYS A 85 -4.35 -12.62 6.09
N ILE A 86 -5.40 -12.00 6.64
CA ILE A 86 -5.29 -10.77 7.42
C ILE A 86 -5.34 -11.12 8.90
N ASP A 87 -4.43 -10.51 9.67
CA ASP A 87 -4.47 -10.45 11.12
C ASP A 87 -4.66 -8.97 11.51
N ILE A 88 -5.65 -8.69 12.36
CA ILE A 88 -5.95 -7.34 12.83
C ILE A 88 -5.72 -7.31 14.33
N ARG A 89 -4.76 -6.49 14.75
CA ARG A 89 -4.42 -6.28 16.16
C ARG A 89 -4.63 -4.82 16.51
N LEU A 90 -5.44 -4.58 17.54
CA LEU A 90 -5.58 -3.27 18.17
C LEU A 90 -4.64 -3.28 19.39
N LEU A 91 -3.67 -2.36 19.40
CA LEU A 91 -2.63 -2.23 20.43
C LEU A 91 -2.86 -0.96 21.24
#